data_AF-A0A6N7L2U3-F1
#
_entry.id   AF-A0A6N7L2U3-F1
#
_cell.length_a   1.000
_cell.length_b   1.000
_cell.length_c   1.000
_cell.angle_alpha   90.00
_cell.angle_beta   90.00
_cell.angle_gamma   90.00
#
_symmetry.space_group_name_H-M   'P 1'
#
loop_
_entity.id
_entity.type
_entity.pdbx_description
1 polymer ?
#
loop_
_entity_poly.entity_id
_entity_poly.type
_entity_poly.pdbx_seq_one_letter_code
_entity_poly.pdbx_strand_id
1 'polypeptide(L)'
;MALLDVIAWLARRRKTSALTFSICTGAFLLAATGALDGRPATTHWEDQEELAERWPDVQLRTDVRWVDDGDIVTSAGISAGIDASLHIVSRLFGEQLARRTAHQMEYRWTAAPRAGQGAPGERGVE
;
A
#
# COMPACT_ATOMS: atom_id res chain seq x y z
N MET A 1 -3.97 -18.63 17.42
CA MET A 1 -4.82 -19.28 16.41
C MET A 1 -5.45 -18.25 15.46
N ALA A 2 -6.24 -17.27 15.93
CA ALA A 2 -6.96 -16.32 15.06
C ALA A 2 -6.10 -15.57 14.00
N LEU A 3 -4.88 -15.13 14.34
CA LEU A 3 -4.01 -14.43 13.38
C LEU A 3 -3.55 -15.34 12.22
N LEU A 4 -3.23 -16.60 12.54
CA LEU A 4 -2.87 -17.60 11.52
C LEU A 4 -4.07 -17.91 10.61
N ASP A 5 -5.29 -17.88 11.16
CA ASP A 5 -6.52 -18.09 10.40
C ASP A 5 -6.75 -16.97 9.38
N VAL A 6 -6.47 -15.71 9.75
CA VAL A 6 -6.57 -14.54 8.85
C VAL A 6 -5.53 -14.62 7.73
N ILE A 7 -4.27 -14.93 8.05
CA ILE A 7 -3.20 -15.09 7.05
C ILE A 7 -3.55 -16.20 6.06
N ALA A 8 -3.97 -17.37 6.55
CA ALA A 8 -4.37 -18.47 5.69
C ALA A 8 -5.59 -18.12 4.83
N TRP A 9 -6.55 -17.37 5.37
CA TRP A 9 -7.71 -16.89 4.62
C TRP A 9 -7.30 -15.89 3.53
N LEU A 10 -6.41 -14.93 3.82
CA LEU A 10 -5.88 -13.96 2.85
C LEU A 10 -5.18 -14.68 1.69
N ALA A 11 -4.30 -15.64 2.00
CA ALA A 11 -3.59 -16.43 0.99
C ALA A 11 -4.55 -17.18 0.06
N ARG A 12 -5.67 -17.70 0.58
CA ARG A 12 -6.71 -18.35 -0.23
C ARG A 12 -7.49 -17.36 -1.08
N ARG A 13 -7.94 -16.24 -0.50
CA ARG A 13 -8.76 -15.25 -1.21
C ARG A 13 -8.02 -14.57 -2.34
N ARG A 14 -6.74 -14.25 -2.14
CA ARG A 14 -5.91 -13.63 -3.18
C ARG A 14 -5.91 -14.40 -4.50
N LYS A 15 -5.92 -15.74 -4.46
CA LYS A 15 -5.93 -16.59 -5.67
C LYS A 15 -7.13 -16.33 -6.60
N THR A 16 -8.19 -15.74 -6.09
CA THR A 16 -9.42 -15.41 -6.83
C THR A 16 -9.69 -13.91 -6.93
N SER A 17 -8.88 -13.07 -6.28
CA SER A 17 -9.02 -11.62 -6.32
C SER A 17 -8.28 -11.05 -7.52
N ALA A 18 -8.93 -10.16 -8.29
CA ALA A 18 -8.27 -9.45 -9.38
C ALA A 18 -7.24 -8.42 -8.88
N LEU A 19 -7.43 -7.91 -7.65
CA LEU A 19 -6.58 -6.94 -7.00
C LEU A 19 -6.60 -7.16 -5.48
N THR A 20 -5.45 -7.08 -4.85
CA THR A 20 -5.30 -7.05 -3.39
C THR A 20 -4.64 -5.74 -2.99
N PHE A 21 -5.21 -5.05 -2.00
CA PHE A 21 -4.70 -3.76 -1.55
C PHE A 21 -4.46 -3.79 -0.03
N SER A 22 -3.30 -3.32 0.43
CA SER A 22 -3.03 -3.07 1.84
C SER A 22 -2.67 -1.62 2.12
N ILE A 23 -3.05 -1.17 3.31
CA ILE A 23 -2.69 0.14 3.86
C ILE A 23 -1.86 -0.09 5.13
N CYS A 24 -0.81 0.71 5.33
CA CYS A 24 -0.03 0.69 6.56
C CYS A 24 0.53 -0.73 6.83
N THR A 25 0.50 -1.16 8.09
CA THR A 25 0.93 -2.49 8.55
C THR A 25 0.10 -3.65 7.99
N GLY A 26 -0.95 -3.39 7.22
CA GLY A 26 -1.59 -4.42 6.40
C GLY A 26 -0.61 -5.14 5.46
N ALA A 27 0.49 -4.47 5.07
CA ALA A 27 1.58 -5.09 4.31
C ALA A 27 2.22 -6.28 5.04
N PHE A 28 2.25 -6.27 6.38
CA PHE A 28 2.80 -7.36 7.19
C PHE A 28 1.96 -8.63 7.05
N LEU A 29 0.64 -8.49 6.95
CA LEU A 29 -0.25 -9.63 6.72
C LEU A 29 -0.03 -10.21 5.31
N LEU A 30 0.21 -9.36 4.31
CA LEU A 30 0.53 -9.83 2.96
C LEU A 30 1.92 -10.49 2.90
N ALA A 31 2.92 -9.90 3.55
CA ALA A 31 4.26 -10.49 3.68
C ALA A 31 4.22 -11.86 4.38
N ALA A 32 3.43 -11.98 5.45
CA ALA A 32 3.23 -13.25 6.16
C ALA A 32 2.57 -14.36 5.32
N THR A 33 1.93 -14.02 4.20
CA THR A 33 1.41 -15.02 3.23
C THR A 33 2.44 -15.47 2.19
N GLY A 34 3.63 -14.84 2.15
CA GLY A 34 4.61 -14.96 1.06
C GLY A 34 4.21 -14.23 -0.22
N ALA A 35 3.14 -13.41 -0.18
CA ALA A 35 2.62 -12.76 -1.39
C ALA A 35 3.49 -11.59 -1.86
N LEU A 36 4.40 -11.09 -1.02
CA LEU A 36 5.29 -9.96 -1.31
C LEU A 36 6.75 -10.41 -1.59
N ASP A 37 7.05 -11.69 -1.53
CA ASP A 37 8.41 -12.22 -1.70
C ASP A 37 8.91 -11.88 -3.12
N GLY A 38 10.04 -11.17 -3.20
CA GLY A 38 10.63 -10.70 -4.45
C GLY A 38 9.88 -9.56 -5.14
N ARG A 39 8.86 -8.97 -4.50
CA ARG A 39 8.00 -7.92 -5.09
C ARG A 39 8.21 -6.56 -4.43
N PRO A 40 8.03 -5.45 -5.17
CA PRO A 40 8.08 -4.13 -4.59
C PRO A 40 6.86 -3.88 -3.71
N ALA A 41 7.08 -3.33 -2.52
CA ALA A 41 6.03 -3.00 -1.57
C ALA A 41 6.44 -1.80 -0.71
N THR A 42 5.47 -1.21 -0.01
CA THR A 42 5.70 -0.22 1.03
C THR A 42 4.77 -0.46 2.22
N THR A 43 5.07 0.16 3.35
CA THR A 43 4.30 0.14 4.59
C THR A 43 4.38 1.53 5.26
N HIS A 44 3.75 1.70 6.40
CA HIS A 44 3.89 2.92 7.20
C HIS A 44 5.35 3.20 7.51
N TRP A 45 5.74 4.48 7.49
CA TRP A 45 7.14 4.88 7.58
C TRP A 45 7.82 4.45 8.88
N GLU A 46 7.08 4.43 9.99
CA GLU A 46 7.56 3.94 11.30
C GLU A 46 7.86 2.43 11.30
N ASP A 47 7.23 1.66 10.41
CA ASP A 47 7.28 0.20 10.40
C ASP A 47 8.13 -0.35 9.23
N GLN A 48 8.81 0.52 8.48
CA GLN A 48 9.61 0.13 7.32
C GLN A 48 10.81 -0.73 7.71
N GLU A 49 11.51 -0.35 8.78
CA GLU A 49 12.66 -1.10 9.30
C GLU A 49 12.21 -2.50 9.76
N GLU A 50 11.13 -2.59 10.53
CA GLU A 50 10.60 -3.88 11.00
C GLU A 50 10.18 -4.79 9.83
N LEU A 51 9.53 -4.25 8.78
CA LEU A 51 9.15 -5.05 7.62
C LEU A 51 10.38 -5.62 6.90
N ALA A 52 11.42 -4.80 6.70
CA ALA A 52 12.65 -5.20 6.05
C ALA A 52 13.42 -6.28 6.84
N GLU A 53 13.44 -6.17 8.17
CA GLU A 53 14.07 -7.15 9.04
C GLU A 53 13.36 -8.50 9.02
N ARG A 54 12.01 -8.48 9.07
CA ARG A 54 11.21 -9.70 9.17
C ARG A 54 10.99 -10.42 7.84
N TRP A 55 10.96 -9.69 6.73
CA TRP A 55 10.78 -10.22 5.37
C TRP A 55 11.79 -9.59 4.39
N PRO A 56 13.07 -10.01 4.45
CA PRO A 56 14.15 -9.41 3.65
C PRO A 56 14.00 -9.60 2.13
N ASP A 57 13.17 -10.55 1.69
CA ASP A 57 12.88 -10.78 0.28
C ASP A 57 11.88 -9.77 -0.31
N VAL A 58 11.20 -8.97 0.53
CA VAL A 58 10.34 -7.88 0.07
C VAL A 58 11.22 -6.75 -0.45
N GLN A 59 10.99 -6.31 -1.70
CA GLN A 59 11.72 -5.17 -2.27
C GLN A 59 11.14 -3.84 -1.74
N LEU A 60 11.41 -3.54 -0.48
CA LEU A 60 10.85 -2.39 0.22
C LEU A 60 11.18 -1.07 -0.48
N ARG A 61 10.15 -0.23 -0.66
CA ARG A 61 10.23 1.16 -1.13
C ARG A 61 9.88 2.10 0.03
N THR A 62 10.85 2.88 0.48
CA THR A 62 10.74 3.73 1.68
C THR A 62 10.16 5.11 1.39
N ASP A 63 10.44 5.67 0.21
CA ASP A 63 10.17 7.08 -0.11
C ASP A 63 8.92 7.28 -0.99
N VAL A 64 7.99 6.32 -0.97
CA VAL A 64 6.80 6.31 -1.83
C VAL A 64 5.53 6.26 -1.00
N ARG A 65 4.47 6.91 -1.48
CA ARG A 65 3.14 6.83 -0.84
C ARG A 65 2.47 5.48 -1.08
N TRP A 66 2.68 4.90 -2.24
CA TRP A 66 2.16 3.59 -2.59
C TRP A 66 3.00 2.96 -3.69
N VAL A 67 2.87 1.64 -3.82
CA VAL A 67 3.44 0.83 -4.87
C VAL A 67 2.29 0.05 -5.50
N ASP A 68 2.17 0.13 -6.83
CA ASP A 68 1.28 -0.73 -7.63
C ASP A 68 2.16 -1.69 -8.43
N ASP A 69 2.02 -2.98 -8.13
CA ASP A 69 2.73 -4.07 -8.79
C ASP A 69 1.75 -5.00 -9.53
N GLY A 70 0.73 -4.43 -10.16
CA GLY A 70 -0.26 -5.18 -10.91
C GLY A 70 -1.35 -5.75 -10.01
N ASP A 71 -1.27 -7.03 -9.60
CA ASP A 71 -2.33 -7.66 -8.80
C ASP A 71 -2.26 -7.30 -7.31
N ILE A 72 -1.20 -6.62 -6.86
CA ILE A 72 -1.03 -6.10 -5.50
C ILE A 72 -0.73 -4.61 -5.53
N VAL A 73 -1.44 -3.87 -4.68
CA VAL A 73 -1.09 -2.49 -4.30
C VAL A 73 -0.81 -2.47 -2.81
N THR A 74 0.25 -1.77 -2.41
CA THR A 74 0.53 -1.48 -0.99
C THR A 74 0.69 0.01 -0.83
N SER A 75 0.11 0.62 0.20
CA SER A 75 0.35 2.01 0.56
C SER A 75 1.01 2.14 1.92
N ALA A 76 1.65 3.29 2.12
CA ALA A 76 2.15 3.72 3.41
C ALA A 76 0.98 4.07 4.37
N GLY A 77 1.13 5.11 5.17
CA GLY A 77 0.13 5.50 6.17
C GLY A 77 -1.20 6.00 5.62
N ILE A 78 -2.04 6.48 6.54
CA ILE A 78 -3.47 6.78 6.33
C ILE A 78 -3.71 7.63 5.07
N SER A 79 -3.09 8.81 4.97
CA SER A 79 -3.27 9.71 3.84
C SER A 79 -2.76 9.11 2.52
N ALA A 80 -1.71 8.29 2.58
CA ALA A 80 -1.18 7.59 1.42
C ALA A 80 -2.14 6.48 0.95
N GLY A 81 -2.86 5.85 1.89
CA GLY A 81 -3.94 4.91 1.59
C GLY A 81 -5.13 5.55 0.88
N ILE A 82 -5.48 6.80 1.21
CA ILE A 82 -6.50 7.56 0.47
C ILE A 82 -6.05 7.81 -0.97
N ASP A 83 -4.81 8.29 -1.14
CA ASP A 83 -4.24 8.52 -2.47
C ASP A 83 -4.20 7.24 -3.32
N ALA A 84 -3.77 6.13 -2.72
CA ALA A 84 -3.71 4.82 -3.37
C ALA A 84 -5.12 4.29 -3.72
N SER A 85 -6.11 4.52 -2.87
CA SER A 85 -7.50 4.14 -3.16
C SER A 85 -8.04 4.88 -4.38
N LEU A 86 -7.75 6.19 -4.50
CA LEU A 86 -8.13 6.99 -5.67
C LEU A 86 -7.34 6.59 -6.92
N HIS A 87 -6.07 6.20 -6.78
CA HIS A 87 -5.30 5.55 -7.85
C HIS A 87 -5.96 4.26 -8.33
N ILE A 88 -6.42 3.39 -7.43
CA ILE A 88 -7.14 2.15 -7.77
C ILE A 88 -8.45 2.47 -8.50
N VAL A 89 -9.22 3.48 -8.05
CA VAL A 89 -10.43 3.93 -8.77
C VAL A 89 -10.06 4.40 -10.19
N SER A 90 -8.98 5.16 -10.33
CA SER A 90 -8.48 5.63 -11.62
C SER A 90 -8.12 4.47 -12.54
N ARG A 91 -7.41 3.46 -12.02
CA ARG A 91 -7.00 2.27 -12.76
C ARG A 91 -8.18 1.42 -13.23
N LEU A 92 -9.20 1.25 -12.39
CA LEU A 92 -10.33 0.36 -12.67
C LEU A 92 -11.45 1.03 -13.46
N PHE A 93 -11.66 2.33 -13.29
CA PHE A 93 -12.84 3.04 -13.83
C PHE A 93 -12.50 4.33 -14.58
N GLY A 94 -11.20 4.64 -14.72
CA GLY A 94 -10.70 5.83 -15.40
C GLY A 94 -10.52 7.02 -14.46
N GLU A 95 -9.54 7.86 -14.81
CA GLU A 95 -9.12 9.02 -14.03
C GLU A 95 -10.24 10.03 -13.77
N GLN A 96 -11.18 10.18 -14.71
CA GLN A 96 -12.32 11.08 -14.55
C GLN A 96 -13.19 10.70 -13.34
N LEU A 97 -13.42 9.40 -13.10
CA LEU A 97 -14.19 8.98 -11.93
C LEU A 97 -13.40 9.26 -10.64
N ALA A 98 -12.10 8.93 -10.61
CA ALA A 98 -11.25 9.21 -9.45
C ALA A 98 -11.24 10.70 -9.09
N ARG A 99 -11.14 11.60 -10.08
CA ARG A 99 -11.19 13.05 -9.86
C ARG A 99 -12.55 13.53 -9.32
N ARG A 100 -13.66 12.98 -9.82
CA ARG A 100 -15.00 13.29 -9.29
C ARG A 100 -15.16 12.80 -7.85
N THR A 101 -14.69 11.58 -7.54
CA THR A 101 -14.70 11.05 -6.18
C THR A 101 -13.85 11.91 -5.23
N ALA A 102 -12.64 12.28 -5.63
CA ALA A 102 -11.78 13.18 -4.86
C ALA A 102 -12.45 14.54 -4.61
N HIS A 103 -13.07 15.13 -5.64
CA HIS A 103 -13.82 16.38 -5.51
C HIS A 103 -15.01 16.25 -4.53
N GLN A 104 -15.76 15.13 -4.59
CA GLN A 104 -16.87 14.86 -3.67
C GLN A 104 -16.42 14.74 -2.20
N MET A 105 -15.19 14.25 -1.99
CA MET A 105 -14.57 14.15 -0.67
C MET A 105 -13.90 15.46 -0.21
N GLU A 106 -13.93 16.51 -1.03
CA GLU A 106 -13.15 17.74 -0.85
C GLU A 106 -11.64 17.47 -0.68
N TYR A 107 -11.15 16.42 -1.35
CA TYR A 107 -9.79 15.92 -1.21
C TYR A 107 -8.91 16.30 -2.41
N ARG A 108 -7.76 16.92 -2.15
CA ARG A 108 -6.81 17.31 -3.20
C ARG A 108 -5.93 16.13 -3.63
N TRP A 109 -6.39 15.40 -4.63
CA TRP A 109 -5.68 14.26 -5.19
C TRP A 109 -4.82 14.59 -6.42
N THR A 110 -3.73 13.84 -6.62
CA THR A 110 -2.96 13.80 -7.87
C THR A 110 -2.73 12.38 -8.33
N ALA A 111 -2.84 12.15 -9.64
CA ALA A 111 -2.72 10.82 -10.24
C ALA A 111 -1.33 10.19 -10.09
N ALA A 112 -0.27 10.99 -10.12
CA ALA A 112 1.09 10.49 -9.90
C ALA A 112 1.38 10.33 -8.40
N PRO A 113 2.04 9.24 -7.99
CA PRO A 113 2.51 9.09 -6.62
C PRO A 113 3.49 10.21 -6.29
N ARG A 114 3.24 10.89 -5.17
CA ARG A 114 4.19 11.85 -4.58
C ARG A 114 5.16 11.10 -3.65
N ALA A 115 6.21 11.77 -3.22
CA ALA A 115 7.09 11.26 -2.17
C ALA A 115 6.27 10.91 -0.92
N GLY A 116 6.64 9.80 -0.26
CA GLY A 116 6.07 9.37 1.01
C GLY A 116 6.52 10.27 2.16
N GLN A 117 5.67 10.38 3.19
CA GLN A 117 6.12 10.91 4.49
C GLN A 117 7.20 9.98 5.03
N GLY A 118 8.35 10.52 5.43
CA GLY A 118 9.54 9.75 5.83
C GLY A 118 10.68 9.75 4.80
N ALA A 119 10.47 10.34 3.61
CA ALA A 119 11.55 10.57 2.66
C ALA A 119 12.68 11.40 3.33
N PRO A 120 13.97 11.20 2.96
CA PRO A 120 15.14 11.75 3.67
C PRO A 120 15.15 13.27 3.96
N GLY A 121 14.25 14.06 3.37
CA GLY A 121 14.08 15.51 3.60
C GLY A 121 12.82 15.96 4.35
N GLU A 122 11.89 15.06 4.70
CA GLU A 122 10.63 15.39 5.41
C GLU A 122 10.65 15.06 6.90
N ARG A 123 11.78 14.55 7.42
CA ARG A 123 12.03 14.36 8.87
C ARG A 123 12.25 15.72 9.56
N GLY A 124 11.20 16.53 9.59
CA GLY A 124 11.15 17.82 10.25
C GLY A 124 10.33 17.74 11.54
N VAL A 125 11.04 17.83 12.67
CA VAL A 125 10.64 18.38 13.98
C VAL A 125 9.33 17.88 14.58
N GLU A 126 9.45 16.95 15.54
CA GLU A 126 8.86 17.11 16.88
C GLU A 126 9.97 16.92 17.93
#